data_AF-A0A1I2DLA1-F1
#
_entry.id   AF-A0A1I2DLA1-F1
#
_cell.length_a   1.000
_cell.length_b   1.000
_cell.length_c   1.000
_cell.angle_alpha   90.00
_cell.angle_beta   90.00
_cell.angle_gamma   90.00
#
_symmetry.space_group_name_H-M   'P 1'
#
loop_
_entity.id
_entity.type
_entity.pdbx_description
1 polymer ?
#
loop_
_entity_poly.entity_id
_entity_poly.type
_entity_poly.pdbx_seq_one_letter_code
_entity_poly.pdbx_strand_id
1 'polypeptide(L)'
;MHNRKLLISVNLDESQPDSSATGLENTLNVFDKFNVRGTFFITINWAQLHSGLVQRLSARHEIGLYAHEGSNMDHIQLKGLKDTLQGLSGTLVYGFRNAGTLAADAVAVKAAGFIYQAPAIAAGRHKPRTLFQEKDLWTIPVSVSPLFRYAFSAHNVKHTPGVIIQHLCNTILRKDGMITITYPLTADNRSSSLLQVLQNKGQFYTNIEWLQEQLYDGN
;
A
#
# COMPACT_ATOMS: atom_id res chain seq x y z
N MET A 1 10.77 -15.86 -17.89
CA MET A 1 9.56 -15.92 -17.04
C MET A 1 9.50 -14.68 -16.16
N HIS A 2 8.49 -13.83 -16.36
CA HIS A 2 7.82 -12.96 -15.38
C HIS A 2 8.64 -12.04 -14.45
N ASN A 3 8.99 -10.84 -14.93
CA ASN A 3 9.30 -9.67 -14.07
C ASN A 3 8.00 -9.08 -13.46
N ARG A 4 7.19 -9.93 -12.82
CA ARG A 4 5.90 -9.52 -12.24
C ARG A 4 6.12 -8.85 -10.89
N LYS A 5 5.42 -7.74 -10.68
CA LYS A 5 5.61 -6.86 -9.52
C LYS A 5 4.49 -7.06 -8.51
N LEU A 6 4.86 -7.38 -7.27
CA LEU A 6 3.93 -7.66 -6.18
C LEU A 6 4.06 -6.56 -5.12
N LEU A 7 3.07 -5.68 -5.05
CA LEU A 7 3.06 -4.54 -4.14
C LEU A 7 2.09 -4.83 -3.01
N ILE A 8 2.64 -5.17 -1.85
CA ILE A 8 1.86 -5.46 -0.65
C ILE A 8 1.92 -4.25 0.27
N SER A 9 0.75 -3.77 0.67
CA SER A 9 0.64 -2.63 1.57
C SER A 9 -0.24 -2.94 2.77
N VAL A 10 0.03 -2.29 3.89
CA VAL A 10 -0.72 -2.45 5.14
C VAL A 10 -1.11 -1.06 5.64
N ASN A 11 -2.30 -0.92 6.20
CA ASN A 11 -2.72 0.32 6.87
C ASN A 11 -2.58 0.12 8.38
N LEU A 12 -1.88 1.03 9.06
CA LEU A 12 -1.74 1.07 10.51
C LEU A 12 -2.45 2.32 11.02
N ASP A 13 -3.46 2.09 11.85
CA ASP A 13 -4.49 3.07 12.19
C ASP A 13 -5.05 2.71 13.55
N GLU A 14 -4.95 3.63 14.50
CA GLU A 14 -5.36 3.47 15.90
C GLU A 14 -6.84 3.13 16.07
N SER A 15 -7.69 3.45 15.09
CA SER A 15 -9.11 3.13 15.12
C SER A 15 -9.41 1.67 14.76
N GLN A 16 -8.44 0.94 14.20
CA GLN A 16 -8.60 -0.45 13.79
C GLN A 16 -8.16 -1.39 14.92
N PRO A 17 -9.05 -2.27 15.45
CA PRO A 17 -8.68 -3.20 16.53
C PRO A 17 -7.49 -4.10 16.18
N ASP A 18 -7.40 -4.45 14.90
CA ASP A 18 -6.38 -5.33 14.33
C ASP A 18 -4.99 -4.67 14.21
N SER A 19 -4.89 -3.34 14.36
CA SER A 19 -3.61 -2.60 14.31
C SER A 19 -2.82 -2.62 15.61
N SER A 20 -3.25 -3.44 16.59
CA SER A 20 -2.49 -3.70 17.80
C SER A 20 -1.08 -4.22 17.50
N ALA A 21 -0.15 -3.98 18.43
CA ALA A 21 1.23 -4.48 18.32
C ALA A 21 1.25 -6.00 18.02
N THR A 22 0.42 -6.79 18.69
CA THR A 22 0.31 -8.23 18.47
C THR A 22 -0.16 -8.59 17.05
N GLY A 23 -1.16 -7.87 16.51
CA GLY A 23 -1.63 -8.07 15.14
C GLY A 23 -0.55 -7.78 14.10
N LEU A 24 0.21 -6.71 14.34
CA LEU A 24 1.37 -6.35 13.52
C LEU A 24 2.49 -7.41 13.62
N GLU A 25 2.87 -7.86 14.81
CA GLU A 25 3.90 -8.91 14.98
C GLU A 25 3.56 -10.18 14.21
N ASN A 26 2.31 -10.63 14.30
CA ASN A 26 1.86 -11.80 13.55
C ASN A 26 1.96 -11.59 12.04
N THR A 27 1.61 -10.38 11.57
CA THR A 27 1.72 -10.02 10.15
C THR A 27 3.19 -10.00 9.70
N LEU A 28 4.09 -9.46 10.52
CA LEU A 28 5.53 -9.42 10.24
C LEU A 28 6.15 -10.81 10.20
N ASN A 29 5.78 -11.71 11.12
CA ASN A 29 6.23 -13.10 11.09
C ASN A 29 5.85 -13.80 9.77
N VAL A 30 4.65 -13.52 9.25
CA VAL A 30 4.22 -14.04 7.94
C VAL A 30 5.01 -13.37 6.81
N PHE A 31 5.24 -12.06 6.87
CA PHE A 31 6.02 -11.35 5.86
C PHE A 31 7.46 -11.86 5.81
N ASP A 32 8.10 -12.10 6.96
CA ASP A 32 9.44 -12.65 7.05
C ASP A 32 9.51 -14.05 6.44
N LYS A 33 8.53 -14.92 6.73
CA LYS A 33 8.43 -16.27 6.14
C LYS A 33 8.39 -16.25 4.61
N PHE A 34 7.72 -15.27 4.02
CA PHE A 34 7.58 -15.14 2.57
C PHE A 34 8.55 -14.12 1.95
N ASN A 35 9.48 -13.57 2.75
CA ASN A 35 10.41 -12.51 2.36
C ASN A 35 9.70 -11.31 1.68
N VAL A 36 8.55 -10.92 2.23
CA VAL A 36 7.77 -9.78 1.73
C VAL A 36 8.46 -8.49 2.15
N ARG A 37 8.69 -7.60 1.18
CA ARG A 37 8.95 -6.18 1.43
C ARG A 37 7.70 -5.40 1.05
N GLY A 38 7.08 -4.76 2.05
CA GLY A 38 5.82 -4.05 1.88
C GLY A 38 5.92 -2.56 2.19
N THR A 39 4.81 -1.87 1.97
CA THR A 39 4.65 -0.44 2.31
C THR A 39 3.59 -0.30 3.41
N PHE A 40 3.98 0.25 4.54
CA PHE A 40 3.10 0.49 5.69
C PHE A 40 2.63 1.95 5.66
N PHE A 41 1.34 2.15 5.43
CA PHE A 41 0.71 3.46 5.52
C PHE A 41 0.21 3.67 6.94
N ILE A 42 0.78 4.65 7.65
CA ILE A 42 0.60 4.82 9.09
C ILE A 42 -0.02 6.19 9.38
N THR A 43 -1.01 6.24 10.27
CA THR A 43 -1.48 7.51 10.84
C THR A 43 -0.44 8.11 11.79
N ILE A 44 -0.44 9.43 11.97
CA ILE A 44 0.51 10.06 12.90
C ILE A 44 0.26 9.64 14.35
N ASN A 45 -1.01 9.51 14.75
CA ASN A 45 -1.36 9.09 16.11
C ASN A 45 -0.83 7.68 16.41
N TRP A 46 -1.02 6.72 15.51
CA TRP A 46 -0.48 5.37 15.67
C TRP A 46 1.06 5.41 15.72
N ALA A 47 1.70 6.19 14.84
CA ALA A 47 3.15 6.31 14.80
C ALA A 47 3.75 6.90 16.08
N GLN A 48 3.08 7.86 16.72
CA GLN A 48 3.50 8.45 17.98
C GLN A 48 3.37 7.46 19.15
N LEU A 49 2.27 6.71 19.20
CA LEU A 49 2.03 5.68 20.23
C LEU A 49 3.01 4.50 20.12
N HIS A 50 3.47 4.20 18.90
CA HIS A 50 4.27 3.01 18.59
C HIS A 50 5.58 3.33 17.88
N SER A 51 6.25 4.43 18.25
CA SER A 51 7.46 4.93 17.57
C SER A 51 8.57 3.87 17.43
N GLY A 52 8.80 3.06 18.46
CA GLY A 52 9.76 1.94 18.39
C GLY A 52 9.41 0.89 17.33
N LEU A 53 8.11 0.61 17.13
CA LEU A 53 7.66 -0.28 16.05
C LEU A 53 7.82 0.38 14.68
N VAL A 54 7.55 1.68 14.56
CA VAL A 54 7.76 2.42 13.29
C VAL A 54 9.22 2.35 12.86
N GLN A 55 10.16 2.56 13.78
CA GLN A 55 11.60 2.44 13.49
C GLN A 55 12.00 1.00 13.09
N ARG A 56 11.40 0.00 13.73
CA ARG A 56 11.66 -1.39 13.34
C ARG A 56 11.10 -1.72 11.96
N LEU A 57 9.92 -1.21 11.62
CA LEU A 57 9.32 -1.35 10.29
C LEU A 57 10.20 -0.68 9.23
N SER A 58 10.68 0.54 9.48
CA SER A 58 11.45 1.33 8.50
C SER A 58 12.80 0.70 8.14
N ALA A 59 13.33 -0.22 8.94
CA ALA A 59 14.56 -0.95 8.65
C ALA A 59 14.46 -1.89 7.44
N ARG A 60 13.25 -2.36 7.08
CA ARG A 60 13.03 -3.34 5.99
C ARG A 60 11.89 -2.97 5.05
N HIS A 61 10.96 -2.13 5.50
CA HIS A 61 9.74 -1.80 4.80
C HIS A 61 9.67 -0.30 4.54
N GLU A 62 8.90 0.07 3.53
CA GLU A 62 8.61 1.48 3.28
C GLU A 62 7.58 2.00 4.27
N ILE A 63 7.77 3.22 4.75
CA ILE A 63 6.80 3.97 5.54
C ILE A 63 6.13 5.03 4.68
N GLY A 64 4.80 5.00 4.62
CA GLY A 64 3.94 5.99 3.96
C GLY A 64 3.02 6.68 4.95
N LEU A 65 2.57 7.89 4.64
CA LEU A 65 1.57 8.59 5.45
C LEU A 65 0.16 8.08 5.12
N TYR A 66 -0.62 7.74 6.14
CA TYR A 66 -2.05 7.46 6.01
C TYR A 66 -2.89 8.60 6.58
N ALA A 67 -3.90 9.04 5.82
CA ALA A 67 -4.87 10.04 6.25
C ALA A 67 -6.30 9.54 6.04
N HIS A 68 -7.17 9.84 7.01
CA HIS A 68 -8.58 9.47 6.97
C HIS A 68 -9.38 10.34 5.99
N GLU A 69 -10.49 9.78 5.49
CA GLU A 69 -11.43 10.47 4.61
C GLU A 69 -12.03 11.70 5.30
N GLY A 70 -12.23 12.79 4.55
CA GLY A 70 -12.77 14.05 5.08
C GLY A 70 -11.72 14.99 5.69
N SER A 71 -10.46 14.57 5.75
CA SER A 71 -9.35 15.46 6.11
C SER A 71 -9.05 16.39 4.92
N ASN A 72 -9.78 17.50 4.81
CA ASN A 72 -9.46 18.59 3.88
C ASN A 72 -8.20 19.32 4.37
N MET A 73 -7.07 18.62 4.33
CA MET A 73 -5.78 19.14 4.75
C MET A 73 -5.13 19.90 3.60
N ASP A 74 -4.64 21.09 3.91
CA ASP A 74 -3.80 21.82 2.97
C ASP A 74 -2.38 21.20 2.88
N HIS A 75 -1.59 21.70 1.95
CA HIS A 75 -0.23 21.24 1.74
C HIS A 75 0.69 21.48 2.95
N ILE A 76 0.43 22.51 3.78
CA ILE A 76 1.24 22.84 4.96
C ILE A 76 1.00 21.80 6.05
N GLN A 77 -0.26 21.46 6.31
CA GLN A 77 -0.66 20.42 7.25
C GLN A 77 -0.11 19.06 6.82
N LEU A 78 -0.31 18.69 5.54
CA LEU A 78 0.23 17.45 4.99
C LEU A 78 1.75 17.37 5.12
N LYS A 79 2.46 18.48 4.86
CA LYS A 79 3.92 18.56 5.02
C LYS A 79 4.32 18.38 6.49
N GLY A 80 3.61 19.02 7.43
CA GLY A 80 3.88 18.87 8.87
C GLY A 80 3.71 17.43 9.36
N LEU A 81 2.66 16.73 8.91
CA LEU A 81 2.47 15.31 9.20
C LEU A 81 3.59 14.46 8.58
N LYS A 82 3.94 14.72 7.32
CA LYS A 82 5.05 14.05 6.64
C LYS A 82 6.36 14.20 7.42
N ASP A 83 6.72 15.43 7.77
CA ASP A 83 7.97 15.73 8.49
C ASP A 83 8.00 15.05 9.87
N THR A 84 6.86 15.02 10.57
CA THR A 84 6.69 14.30 11.83
C THR A 84 6.94 12.80 11.66
N LEU A 85 6.33 12.18 10.64
CA LEU A 85 6.49 10.74 10.39
C LEU A 85 7.93 10.39 9.97
N GLN A 86 8.60 11.27 9.22
CA GLN A 86 10.02 11.12 8.91
C GLN A 86 10.88 11.15 10.17
N GLY A 87 10.61 12.09 11.10
CA GLY A 87 11.29 12.17 12.39
C GLY A 87 11.10 10.92 13.24
N LEU A 88 9.88 10.36 13.28
CA LEU A 88 9.57 9.14 14.03
C LEU A 88 10.19 7.89 13.41
N SER A 89 10.18 7.77 12.09
CA SER A 89 10.67 6.59 11.36
C SER A 89 12.18 6.58 11.10
N GLY A 90 12.82 7.75 11.11
CA GLY A 90 14.22 7.90 10.68
C GLY A 90 14.43 7.74 9.17
N THR A 91 13.35 7.71 8.37
CA THR A 91 13.40 7.50 6.92
C THR A 91 12.60 8.56 6.18
N LEU A 92 12.89 8.76 4.90
CA LEU A 92 12.10 9.65 4.04
C LEU A 92 10.75 9.02 3.72
N VAL A 93 9.70 9.83 3.75
CA VAL A 93 8.32 9.40 3.48
C VAL A 93 7.91 9.90 2.09
N TYR A 94 7.83 8.99 1.12
CA TYR A 94 7.53 9.34 -0.27
C TYR A 94 6.06 9.18 -0.63
N GLY A 95 5.40 8.22 0.03
CA GLY A 95 4.05 7.80 -0.26
C GLY A 95 2.99 8.42 0.63
N PHE A 96 1.84 8.70 0.02
CA PHE A 96 0.63 9.13 0.70
C PHE A 96 -0.54 8.19 0.38
N ARG A 97 -1.37 7.84 1.37
CA ARG A 97 -2.63 7.10 1.17
C ARG A 97 -3.77 7.83 1.85
N ASN A 98 -4.81 8.08 1.07
CA ASN A 98 -6.10 8.55 1.57
C ASN A 98 -7.05 7.35 1.74
N ALA A 99 -7.79 7.32 2.85
CA ALA A 99 -8.83 6.34 3.13
C ALA A 99 -10.08 6.48 2.25
N GLY A 100 -10.29 7.67 1.67
CA GLY A 100 -11.54 8.02 1.00
C GLY A 100 -11.67 7.67 -0.49
N THR A 101 -12.89 7.83 -0.99
CA THR A 101 -13.23 7.70 -2.43
C THR A 101 -12.91 8.97 -3.22
N LEU A 102 -12.92 10.12 -2.55
CA LEU A 102 -12.47 11.39 -3.09
C LEU A 102 -10.95 11.38 -3.14
N ALA A 103 -10.41 11.48 -4.36
CA ALA A 103 -8.99 11.69 -4.54
C ALA A 103 -8.60 12.91 -3.69
N ALA A 104 -7.59 12.74 -2.82
CA ALA A 104 -6.98 13.90 -2.18
C ALA A 104 -6.56 14.86 -3.28
N ASP A 105 -6.56 16.17 -2.99
CA ASP A 105 -6.12 17.12 -4.00
C ASP A 105 -4.65 16.83 -4.34
N ALA A 106 -4.43 16.24 -5.52
CA ALA A 106 -3.12 15.85 -5.99
C ALA A 106 -2.15 17.03 -6.00
N VAL A 107 -2.66 18.26 -6.16
CA VAL A 107 -1.86 19.49 -6.06
C VAL A 107 -1.35 19.69 -4.64
N ALA A 108 -2.22 19.59 -3.63
CA ALA A 108 -1.84 19.75 -2.22
C ALA A 108 -0.86 18.64 -1.77
N VAL A 109 -1.13 17.38 -2.16
CA VAL A 109 -0.26 16.24 -1.87
C VAL A 109 1.11 16.42 -2.53
N LYS A 110 1.15 16.86 -3.79
CA LYS A 110 2.41 17.15 -4.48
C LYS A 110 3.17 18.31 -3.83
N ALA A 111 2.48 19.39 -3.50
CA ALA A 111 3.05 20.57 -2.84
C ALA A 111 3.61 20.27 -1.44
N ALA A 112 3.03 19.29 -0.73
CA ALA A 112 3.58 18.77 0.53
C ALA A 112 4.86 17.93 0.34
N GLY A 113 5.25 17.67 -0.91
CA GLY A 113 6.49 16.97 -1.27
C GLY A 113 6.37 15.46 -1.38
N PHE A 114 5.15 14.89 -1.47
CA PHE A 114 4.98 13.47 -1.78
C PHE A 114 5.31 13.20 -3.26
N ILE A 115 5.85 12.01 -3.54
CA ILE A 115 6.19 11.59 -4.91
C ILE A 115 5.03 10.82 -5.52
N TYR A 116 4.33 10.04 -4.70
CA TYR A 116 3.20 9.24 -5.16
C TYR A 116 2.08 9.18 -4.13
N GLN A 117 0.88 8.87 -4.63
CA GLN A 117 -0.26 8.45 -3.83
C GLN A 117 -0.69 7.02 -4.17
N ALA A 118 -1.19 6.30 -3.17
CA ALA A 118 -1.74 4.95 -3.32
C ALA A 118 -3.10 4.88 -2.61
N PRO A 119 -4.22 5.20 -3.29
CA PRO A 119 -5.56 5.22 -2.69
C PRO A 119 -5.92 3.91 -1.97
N ALA A 120 -6.69 3.98 -0.89
CA ALA A 120 -7.16 2.78 -0.19
C ALA A 120 -8.30 2.06 -0.95
N ILE A 121 -9.06 2.81 -1.75
CA ILE A 121 -10.22 2.32 -2.51
C ILE A 121 -9.93 2.45 -4.00
N ALA A 122 -10.39 1.46 -4.78
CA ALA A 122 -10.30 1.51 -6.23
C ALA A 122 -11.08 2.71 -6.76
N ALA A 123 -10.40 3.56 -7.52
CA ALA A 123 -11.03 4.67 -8.19
C ALA A 123 -12.01 4.18 -9.27
N GLY A 124 -12.92 5.07 -9.69
CA GLY A 124 -14.02 4.75 -10.62
C GLY A 124 -13.58 4.03 -11.90
N ARG A 125 -14.55 3.44 -12.61
CA ARG A 125 -14.30 2.49 -13.72
C ARG A 125 -13.37 3.00 -14.83
N HIS A 126 -13.28 4.31 -15.00
CA HIS A 126 -12.47 4.98 -16.03
C HIS A 126 -10.99 5.16 -15.67
N LYS A 127 -10.58 4.89 -14.43
CA LYS A 127 -9.19 5.11 -14.01
C LYS A 127 -8.26 3.96 -14.45
N PRO A 128 -6.99 4.24 -14.80
CA PRO A 128 -6.03 3.23 -15.20
C PRO A 128 -5.85 2.14 -14.13
N ARG A 129 -5.44 0.94 -14.57
CA ARG A 129 -5.23 -0.23 -13.69
C ARG A 129 -3.77 -0.43 -13.30
N THR A 130 -2.86 0.30 -13.94
CA THR A 130 -1.40 0.33 -13.72
C THR A 130 -0.95 1.73 -13.30
N LEU A 131 0.34 1.94 -13.02
CA LEU A 131 0.90 3.26 -12.72
C LEU A 131 0.43 4.33 -13.72
N PHE A 132 0.02 5.48 -13.21
CA PHE A 132 -0.30 6.67 -14.02
C PHE A 132 0.02 7.93 -13.23
N GLN A 133 0.03 9.08 -13.91
CA GLN A 133 0.32 10.36 -13.30
C GLN A 133 -0.90 11.29 -13.43
N GLU A 134 -1.21 12.02 -12.35
CA GLU A 134 -2.20 13.08 -12.34
C GLU A 134 -1.61 14.32 -11.67
N LYS A 135 -1.57 15.45 -12.38
CA LYS A 135 -1.04 16.73 -11.87
C LYS A 135 0.36 16.57 -11.23
N ASP A 136 1.27 15.91 -11.95
CA ASP A 136 2.65 15.63 -11.53
C ASP A 136 2.83 14.76 -10.28
N LEU A 137 1.75 14.13 -9.80
CA LEU A 137 1.75 13.15 -8.74
C LEU A 137 1.52 11.75 -9.32
N TRP A 138 2.45 10.83 -9.05
CA TRP A 138 2.29 9.44 -9.43
C TRP A 138 1.17 8.78 -8.62
N THR A 139 0.35 7.98 -9.27
CA THR A 139 -0.71 7.22 -8.62
C THR A 139 -0.50 5.75 -8.86
N ILE A 140 -0.36 5.01 -7.76
CA ILE A 140 -0.31 3.55 -7.73
C ILE A 140 -1.73 3.06 -7.43
N PRO A 141 -2.50 2.61 -8.43
CA PRO A 141 -3.90 2.26 -8.21
C PRO A 141 -4.04 0.99 -7.38
N VAL A 142 -5.16 0.86 -6.67
CA VAL A 142 -5.63 -0.44 -6.17
C VAL A 142 -5.90 -1.34 -7.36
N SER A 143 -5.36 -2.55 -7.34
CA SER A 143 -5.58 -3.52 -8.41
C SER A 143 -7.02 -3.98 -8.42
N VAL A 144 -7.55 -4.10 -9.63
CA VAL A 144 -8.92 -4.49 -9.88
C VAL A 144 -8.98 -5.56 -10.95
N SER A 145 -9.95 -6.48 -10.87
CA SER A 145 -10.14 -7.49 -11.92
C SER A 145 -10.37 -6.84 -13.29
N PRO A 146 -9.81 -7.36 -14.40
CA PRO A 146 -9.93 -6.68 -15.70
C PRO A 146 -11.36 -6.56 -16.23
N LEU A 147 -12.23 -7.52 -15.91
CA LEU A 147 -13.57 -7.62 -16.48
C LEU A 147 -14.62 -6.81 -15.71
N PHE A 148 -14.66 -6.93 -14.39
CA PHE A 148 -15.70 -6.33 -13.54
C PHE A 148 -15.14 -5.43 -12.43
N ARG A 149 -13.83 -5.13 -12.48
CA ARG A 149 -13.11 -4.23 -11.57
C ARG A 149 -13.29 -4.55 -10.09
N TYR A 150 -13.26 -5.83 -9.75
CA TYR A 150 -13.24 -6.28 -8.35
C TYR A 150 -11.94 -5.88 -7.66
N ALA A 151 -12.03 -5.03 -6.64
CA ALA A 151 -10.88 -4.42 -5.98
C ALA A 151 -10.17 -5.35 -5.00
N PHE A 152 -8.84 -5.31 -4.98
CA PHE A 152 -7.98 -6.04 -4.05
C PHE A 152 -7.73 -5.25 -2.75
N SER A 153 -8.81 -4.91 -2.05
CA SER A 153 -8.77 -4.31 -0.71
C SER A 153 -8.68 -5.37 0.39
N ALA A 154 -8.29 -4.96 1.59
CA ALA A 154 -8.19 -5.86 2.76
C ALA A 154 -9.50 -6.62 3.03
N HIS A 155 -10.64 -5.92 2.95
CA HIS A 155 -11.97 -6.52 3.12
C HIS A 155 -12.24 -7.59 2.06
N ASN A 156 -12.06 -7.25 0.78
CA ASN A 156 -12.34 -8.14 -0.34
C ASN A 156 -11.46 -9.40 -0.31
N VAL A 157 -10.19 -9.25 0.03
CA VAL A 157 -9.26 -10.37 0.19
C VAL A 157 -9.69 -11.30 1.35
N LYS A 158 -10.13 -10.74 2.48
CA LYS A 158 -10.57 -11.52 3.66
C LYS A 158 -11.83 -12.34 3.40
N HIS A 159 -12.76 -11.82 2.59
CA HIS A 159 -14.08 -12.43 2.39
C HIS A 159 -14.22 -13.28 1.12
N THR A 160 -13.23 -13.26 0.22
CA THR A 160 -13.32 -14.02 -1.04
C THR A 160 -12.67 -15.40 -0.91
N PRO A 161 -13.29 -16.47 -1.46
CA PRO A 161 -12.68 -17.80 -1.53
C PRO A 161 -11.30 -17.80 -2.19
N GLY A 162 -10.35 -18.55 -1.61
CA GLY A 162 -8.94 -18.54 -2.05
C GLY A 162 -8.73 -18.90 -3.52
N VAL A 163 -9.51 -19.85 -4.06
CA VAL A 163 -9.47 -20.22 -5.48
C VAL A 163 -9.86 -19.08 -6.42
N ILE A 164 -10.85 -18.26 -6.01
CA ILE A 164 -11.28 -17.08 -6.77
C ILE A 164 -10.19 -16.01 -6.72
N ILE A 165 -9.67 -15.73 -5.52
CA ILE A 165 -8.55 -14.77 -5.35
C ILE A 165 -7.35 -15.19 -6.21
N GLN A 166 -6.96 -16.46 -6.19
CA GLN A 166 -5.84 -16.96 -6.99
C GLN A 166 -6.07 -16.78 -8.49
N HIS A 167 -7.28 -17.08 -8.97
CA HIS A 167 -7.65 -16.89 -10.38
C HIS A 167 -7.59 -15.40 -10.78
N LEU A 168 -8.11 -14.52 -9.92
CA LEU A 168 -8.07 -13.07 -10.14
C LEU A 168 -6.63 -12.54 -10.12
N CYS A 169 -5.79 -12.96 -9.17
CA CYS A 169 -4.36 -12.62 -9.13
C CYS A 169 -3.65 -13.03 -10.43
N ASN A 170 -3.87 -14.26 -10.90
CA ASN A 170 -3.29 -14.73 -12.17
C ASN A 170 -3.72 -13.87 -13.36
N THR A 171 -5.00 -13.50 -13.39
CA THR A 171 -5.57 -12.73 -14.50
C THR A 171 -5.04 -11.30 -14.51
N ILE A 172 -4.97 -10.65 -13.35
CA ILE A 172 -4.38 -9.31 -13.18
C ILE A 172 -2.90 -9.34 -13.55
N LEU A 173 -2.11 -10.22 -12.95
CA LEU A 173 -0.67 -10.31 -13.20
C LEU A 173 -0.30 -10.63 -14.66
N ARG A 174 -1.18 -11.35 -15.38
CA ARG A 174 -1.00 -11.64 -16.81
C ARG A 174 -1.32 -10.42 -17.68
N LYS A 175 -2.32 -9.60 -17.30
CA LYS A 175 -2.78 -8.46 -18.09
C LYS A 175 -2.01 -7.17 -17.79
N ASP A 176 -1.62 -6.99 -16.53
CA ASP A 176 -1.13 -5.71 -16.00
C ASP A 176 0.34 -5.77 -15.59
N GLY A 177 0.93 -6.97 -15.47
CA GLY A 177 2.32 -7.17 -15.05
C GLY A 177 2.61 -6.85 -13.58
N MET A 178 1.67 -6.22 -12.87
CA MET A 178 1.74 -5.85 -11.47
C MET A 178 0.47 -6.22 -10.73
N ILE A 179 0.54 -6.31 -9.40
CA ILE A 179 -0.63 -6.36 -8.52
C ILE A 179 -0.34 -5.57 -7.24
N THR A 180 -1.32 -4.78 -6.81
CA THR A 180 -1.33 -4.06 -5.54
C THR A 180 -2.40 -4.64 -4.64
N ILE A 181 -2.03 -4.95 -3.40
CA ILE A 181 -2.94 -5.54 -2.42
C ILE A 181 -2.80 -4.80 -1.11
N THR A 182 -3.93 -4.38 -0.54
CA THR A 182 -3.97 -3.98 0.87
C THR A 182 -4.18 -5.24 1.70
N TYR A 183 -3.14 -5.63 2.44
CA TYR A 183 -3.13 -6.84 3.25
C TYR A 183 -3.82 -6.59 4.60
N PRO A 184 -4.77 -7.45 5.01
CA PRO A 184 -5.43 -7.31 6.31
C PRO A 184 -4.44 -7.65 7.44
N LEU A 185 -4.47 -6.88 8.52
CA LEU A 185 -3.75 -7.18 9.76
C LEU A 185 -4.41 -8.36 10.49
N THR A 186 -4.33 -9.56 9.94
CA THR A 186 -4.95 -10.74 10.57
C THR A 186 -4.01 -11.93 10.53
N ALA A 187 -3.88 -12.63 11.66
CA ALA A 187 -3.18 -13.89 11.78
C ALA A 187 -4.07 -15.06 11.31
N ASP A 188 -4.54 -15.03 10.07
CA ASP A 188 -5.36 -16.11 9.51
C ASP A 188 -4.63 -16.90 8.42
N ASN A 189 -4.93 -18.21 8.36
CA ASN A 189 -4.30 -19.13 7.40
C ASN A 189 -4.58 -18.74 5.94
N ARG A 190 -5.67 -18.02 5.69
CA ARG A 190 -6.07 -17.57 4.36
C ARG A 190 -5.12 -16.50 3.83
N SER A 191 -4.79 -15.51 4.64
CA SER A 191 -3.89 -14.43 4.25
C SER A 191 -2.47 -14.95 3.96
N SER A 192 -2.01 -15.93 4.74
CA SER A 192 -0.75 -16.65 4.46
C SER A 192 -0.77 -17.43 3.14
N SER A 193 -1.91 -18.06 2.82
CA SER A 193 -2.06 -18.82 1.56
C SER A 193 -2.00 -17.90 0.34
N LEU A 194 -2.50 -16.66 0.44
CA LEU A 194 -2.38 -15.65 -0.61
C LEU A 194 -0.91 -15.32 -0.90
N LEU A 195 -0.10 -15.05 0.12
CA LEU A 195 1.31 -14.72 -0.06
C LEU A 195 2.09 -15.89 -0.66
N GLN A 196 1.79 -17.13 -0.27
CA GLN A 196 2.37 -18.33 -0.88
C GLN A 196 2.06 -18.41 -2.39
N VAL A 197 0.82 -18.11 -2.78
CA VAL A 197 0.41 -18.08 -4.20
C VAL A 197 1.17 -16.99 -4.96
N LEU A 198 1.35 -15.81 -4.35
CA LEU A 198 1.99 -14.66 -4.98
C LEU A 198 3.50 -14.82 -5.10
N GLN A 199 4.18 -15.36 -4.08
CA GLN A 199 5.64 -15.55 -4.08
C GLN A 199 6.12 -16.37 -5.29
N ASN A 200 5.33 -17.36 -5.71
CA ASN A 200 5.63 -18.18 -6.90
C ASN A 200 5.34 -17.49 -8.24
N LYS A 201 4.86 -16.24 -8.22
CA LYS A 201 4.38 -15.52 -9.41
C LYS A 201 5.18 -14.27 -9.73
N GLY A 202 5.98 -13.74 -8.82
CA GLY A 202 6.72 -12.50 -9.01
C GLY A 202 7.57 -12.15 -7.80
N GLN A 203 8.07 -10.92 -7.77
CA GLN A 203 8.91 -10.41 -6.70
C GLN A 203 8.18 -9.33 -5.90
N PHE A 204 8.42 -9.31 -4.59
CA PHE A 204 7.87 -8.29 -3.69
C PHE A 204 8.71 -7.01 -3.73
N TYR A 205 8.01 -5.90 -3.90
CA TYR A 205 8.58 -4.55 -3.88
C TYR A 205 7.79 -3.69 -2.92
N THR A 206 8.49 -2.75 -2.28
CA THR A 206 7.80 -1.57 -1.76
C THR A 206 7.29 -0.72 -2.92
N ASN A 207 6.32 0.14 -2.66
CA ASN A 207 5.78 1.04 -3.66
C ASN A 207 6.85 1.97 -4.22
N ILE A 208 7.71 2.54 -3.36
CA ILE A 208 8.79 3.42 -3.83
C ILE A 208 9.84 2.69 -4.67
N GLU A 209 10.23 1.47 -4.29
CA GLU A 209 11.22 0.69 -5.07
C GLU A 209 10.70 0.40 -6.48
N TRP A 210 9.44 -0.04 -6.58
CA TRP A 210 8.85 -0.30 -7.88
C TRP A 210 8.68 0.99 -8.69
N LEU A 211 8.24 2.07 -8.07
CA LEU A 211 8.12 3.36 -8.75
C LEU A 211 9.47 3.82 -9.30
N GLN A 212 10.54 3.72 -8.51
CA GLN A 212 11.90 4.05 -8.96
C GLN A 212 12.31 3.21 -10.16
N GLU A 213 12.09 1.89 -10.11
CA GLU A 213 12.36 1.00 -11.25
C GLU A 213 11.64 1.47 -12.53
N GLN A 214 10.35 1.83 -12.44
CA GLN A 214 9.60 2.34 -13.59
C GLN A 214 10.13 3.67 -14.15
N LEU A 215 10.72 4.52 -13.29
CA LEU A 215 11.28 5.81 -13.70
C LEU A 215 12.69 5.67 -14.29
N TYR A 216 13.47 4.69 -13.85
CA TYR A 216 14.81 4.43 -14.40
C TYR A 216 14.75 3.63 -15.70
N ASP A 217 13.85 2.67 -15.83
CA ASP A 217 13.69 1.86 -17.05
C ASP A 217 12.98 2.63 -18.20
N GLY A 218 12.43 3.80 -17.91
CA GLY A 218 11.71 4.67 -18.85
C GLY A 218 12.56 5.75 -19.53
N ASN A 219 13.85 5.85 -19.19
CA ASN A 219 14.87 6.70 -19.84
C ASN A 219 15.83 5.87 -20.69
#